data_AF-A0ABD3NJ62-F1
#
_entry.id   AF-A0ABD3NJ62-F1
#
_cell.length_a   1.000
_cell.length_b   1.000
_cell.length_c   1.000
_cell.angle_alpha   90.00
_cell.angle_beta   90.00
_cell.angle_gamma   90.00
#
_symmetry.space_group_name_H-M   'P 1'
#
loop_
_entity.id
_entity.type
_entity.pdbx_description
1 polymer ?
#
loop_
_entity_poly.entity_id
_entity_poly.type
_entity_poly.pdbx_seq_one_letter_code
_entity_poly.pdbx_strand_id
1 'polypeptide(L)'
;MPDEGHYLDEYLSEILPKLGLDAETYGPYVTGFANDDDDTDEGMDDLIELLRASSESHGDDDALWQDFRNEILRRRKEFLDGEDTIKEQRAAQLQQEQSTSLQKEIELAQKNQLELAARKQHELESKKVENMSADRIALMAKFGYENDEDSDNAEEEEDDKPKTNREVAAEQNHLKNSRDLRSAAVQTKKDARAETKKAKELQAAKKEERRKRATKGERKR
;
A
#
# COMPACT_ATOMS: atom_id res chain seq x y z
N MET A 1 -7.07 0.63 25.26
CA MET A 1 -6.80 -0.81 25.16
C MET A 1 -6.57 -1.27 26.59
N PRO A 2 -7.31 -2.24 27.12
CA PRO A 2 -6.83 -2.88 28.34
C PRO A 2 -5.48 -3.50 27.97
N ASP A 3 -4.49 -3.37 28.85
CA ASP A 3 -3.24 -4.11 28.74
C ASP A 3 -3.64 -5.60 28.69
N GLU A 4 -3.68 -6.18 27.49
CA GLU A 4 -3.73 -7.63 27.35
C GLU A 4 -2.41 -8.11 27.95
N GLY A 5 -2.50 -8.62 29.19
CA GLY A 5 -1.36 -9.16 29.91
C GLY A 5 -0.63 -10.18 29.05
N HIS A 6 0.66 -10.34 29.31
CA HIS A 6 1.50 -11.29 28.62
C HIS A 6 0.88 -12.69 28.69
N TYR A 7 1.04 -13.52 27.65
CA TYR A 7 0.50 -14.88 27.60
C TYR A 7 1.06 -15.82 28.69
N LEU A 8 2.06 -15.36 29.44
CA LEU A 8 2.65 -16.05 30.60
C LEU A 8 2.18 -15.50 31.95
N ASP A 9 1.55 -14.31 32.02
CA ASP A 9 1.30 -13.62 33.28
C ASP A 9 0.45 -14.47 34.25
N GLU A 10 -0.62 -15.08 33.76
CA GLU A 10 -1.48 -15.96 34.57
C GLU A 10 -0.69 -17.17 35.11
N TYR A 11 0.12 -17.79 34.25
CA TYR A 11 0.95 -18.94 34.63
C TYR A 11 2.03 -18.57 35.65
N LEU A 12 2.74 -17.47 35.42
CA LEU A 12 3.81 -16.98 36.28
C LEU A 12 3.28 -16.57 37.66
N SER A 13 2.08 -15.99 37.72
CA SER A 13 1.41 -15.66 38.98
C SER A 13 1.13 -16.89 39.85
N GLU A 14 0.94 -18.06 39.23
CA GLU A 14 0.64 -19.31 39.93
C GLU A 14 1.92 -20.10 40.29
N ILE A 15 2.90 -20.17 39.37
CA ILE A 15 4.05 -21.08 39.50
C ILE A 15 5.22 -20.46 40.26
N LEU A 16 5.49 -19.16 40.10
CA LEU A 16 6.63 -18.50 40.76
C LEU A 16 6.53 -18.58 42.29
N PRO A 17 5.37 -18.35 42.93
CA PRO A 17 5.24 -18.52 44.38
C PRO A 17 5.48 -19.96 44.85
N LYS A 18 5.12 -20.96 44.03
CA LYS A 18 5.37 -22.38 44.34
C LYS A 18 6.86 -22.73 44.28
N LEU A 19 7.62 -22.01 43.45
CA LEU A 19 9.08 -22.11 43.37
C LEU A 19 9.79 -21.30 44.48
N GLY A 20 9.06 -20.54 45.29
CA GLY A 20 9.62 -19.66 46.31
C GLY A 20 10.16 -18.36 45.71
N LEU A 21 9.53 -17.87 44.65
CA LEU A 21 9.86 -16.62 43.96
C LEU A 21 8.66 -15.68 43.96
N ASP A 22 8.92 -14.37 44.12
CA ASP A 22 7.89 -13.36 44.01
C ASP A 22 7.49 -13.10 42.54
N ALA A 23 6.21 -13.25 42.23
CA ALA A 23 5.72 -13.15 40.85
C ALA A 23 5.85 -11.72 40.29
N GLU A 24 5.68 -10.69 41.11
CA GLU A 24 5.79 -9.29 40.67
C GLU A 24 7.24 -8.92 40.36
N THR A 25 8.18 -9.43 41.15
CA THR A 25 9.62 -9.17 40.96
C THR A 25 10.18 -9.97 39.79
N TYR A 26 9.91 -11.28 39.70
CA TYR A 26 10.55 -12.17 38.74
C TYR A 26 9.77 -12.37 37.44
N GLY A 27 8.45 -12.16 37.45
CA GLY A 27 7.60 -12.26 36.27
C GLY A 27 8.09 -11.42 35.07
N PRO A 28 8.43 -10.14 35.27
CA PRO A 28 8.97 -9.28 34.20
C PRO A 28 10.28 -9.77 33.57
N TYR A 29 11.12 -10.49 34.32
CA TYR A 29 12.36 -11.06 33.76
C TYR A 29 12.05 -12.23 32.83
N VAL A 30 11.08 -13.07 33.21
CA VAL A 30 10.66 -14.22 32.40
C VAL A 30 9.93 -13.75 31.14
N THR A 31 9.02 -12.77 31.26
CA THR A 31 8.31 -12.22 30.10
C THR A 31 9.21 -11.38 29.21
N GLY A 32 10.18 -10.66 29.79
CA GLY A 32 11.21 -9.94 29.03
C GLY A 32 12.02 -10.88 28.16
N PHE A 33 12.51 -11.98 28.73
CA PHE A 33 13.24 -13.03 28.03
C PHE A 33 12.37 -13.74 26.97
N ALA A 34 11.15 -14.14 27.32
CA ALA A 34 10.29 -14.87 26.38
C ALA A 34 9.95 -14.09 25.09
N ASN A 35 10.06 -12.75 25.11
CA ASN A 35 9.83 -11.88 23.97
C ASN A 35 11.08 -11.57 23.14
N ASP A 36 12.29 -11.88 23.60
CA ASP A 36 13.49 -11.64 22.81
C ASP A 36 13.58 -12.74 21.72
N ASP A 37 13.54 -12.31 20.45
CA ASP A 37 13.51 -13.20 19.29
C ASP A 37 14.82 -14.01 19.13
N ASP A 38 15.89 -13.60 19.83
CA ASP A 38 17.21 -14.23 19.81
C ASP A 38 17.41 -15.29 20.92
N ASP A 39 16.41 -15.49 21.78
CA ASP A 39 16.53 -16.38 22.93
C ASP A 39 16.37 -17.85 22.55
N THR A 40 17.54 -18.47 22.36
CA THR A 40 17.78 -19.91 22.18
C THR A 40 17.54 -20.72 23.45
N ASP A 41 17.43 -22.05 23.31
CA ASP A 41 17.35 -23.00 24.43
C ASP A 41 18.44 -22.78 25.51
N GLU A 42 19.62 -22.26 25.13
CA GLU A 42 20.74 -21.97 26.03
C GLU A 42 20.45 -20.77 26.95
N GLY A 43 19.85 -19.68 26.44
CA GLY A 43 19.52 -18.53 27.29
C GLY A 43 18.41 -18.86 28.30
N MET A 44 17.52 -19.79 27.94
CA MET A 44 16.48 -20.26 28.86
C MET A 44 17.11 -21.00 30.04
N ASP A 45 18.18 -21.76 29.81
CA ASP A 45 18.89 -22.47 30.88
C ASP A 45 19.58 -21.48 31.84
N ASP A 46 20.19 -20.40 31.32
CA ASP A 46 20.77 -19.32 32.13
C ASP A 46 19.70 -18.60 32.99
N LEU A 47 18.53 -18.34 32.42
CA LEU A 47 17.40 -17.74 33.16
C LEU A 47 16.92 -18.68 34.28
N ILE A 48 16.78 -19.97 33.98
CA ILE A 48 16.40 -20.98 34.99
C ILE A 48 17.45 -21.05 36.10
N GLU A 49 18.74 -21.02 35.77
CA GLU A 49 19.81 -21.04 36.77
C GLU A 49 19.76 -19.80 37.68
N LEU A 50 19.54 -18.61 37.10
CA LEU A 50 19.37 -17.37 37.86
C LEU A 50 18.17 -17.44 38.81
N LEU A 51 17.03 -17.91 38.31
CA LEU A 51 15.80 -18.04 39.11
C LEU A 51 15.97 -19.09 40.21
N ARG A 52 16.63 -20.20 39.92
CA ARG A 52 16.93 -21.26 40.88
C ARG A 52 17.88 -20.79 41.98
N ALA A 53 18.90 -20.00 41.64
CA ALA A 53 19.81 -19.38 42.62
C ALA A 53 19.09 -18.35 43.50
N SER A 54 18.03 -17.74 42.96
CA SER A 54 17.20 -16.75 43.66
C SER A 54 16.03 -17.36 44.41
N SER A 55 15.78 -18.67 44.24
CA SER A 55 14.65 -19.36 44.84
C SER A 55 14.95 -19.70 46.29
N GLU A 56 13.96 -19.53 47.16
CA GLU A 56 14.13 -19.86 48.59
C GLU A 56 14.46 -21.35 48.79
N SER A 57 13.91 -22.21 47.92
CA SER A 57 14.13 -23.66 47.90
C SER A 57 15.47 -24.11 47.30
N HIS A 58 16.28 -23.19 46.76
CA HIS A 58 17.58 -23.47 46.11
C HIS A 58 17.57 -24.65 45.11
N GLY A 59 16.40 -24.95 44.53
CA GLY A 59 16.20 -26.04 43.60
C GLY A 59 16.34 -27.45 44.17
N ASP A 60 15.71 -27.71 45.31
CA ASP A 60 15.57 -29.07 45.86
C ASP A 60 14.82 -30.06 44.95
N ASP A 61 14.07 -29.58 43.95
CA ASP A 61 13.30 -30.40 43.02
C ASP A 61 13.60 -30.05 41.55
N ASP A 62 14.55 -30.77 40.96
CA ASP A 62 14.94 -30.63 39.55
C ASP A 62 13.77 -30.87 38.58
N ALA A 63 12.81 -31.73 38.93
CA ALA A 63 11.69 -32.04 38.05
C ALA A 63 10.75 -30.84 37.89
N LEU A 64 10.48 -30.12 38.99
CA LEU A 64 9.67 -28.89 38.94
C LEU A 64 10.30 -27.81 38.05
N TRP A 65 11.63 -27.66 38.08
CA TRP A 65 12.32 -26.69 37.22
C TRP A 65 12.31 -27.10 35.75
N GLN A 66 12.46 -28.39 35.44
CA GLN A 66 12.32 -28.88 34.08
C GLN A 66 10.89 -28.71 33.55
N ASP A 67 9.89 -28.99 34.37
CA ASP A 67 8.48 -28.78 34.01
C ASP A 67 8.18 -27.31 33.74
N PHE A 68 8.68 -26.41 34.61
CA PHE A 68 8.57 -24.96 34.42
C PHE A 68 9.19 -24.49 33.11
N ARG A 69 10.43 -24.93 32.81
CA ARG A 69 11.12 -24.65 31.54
C ARG A 69 10.30 -25.10 30.34
N ASN A 70 9.86 -26.36 30.34
CA ASN A 70 9.11 -26.95 29.23
C ASN A 70 7.78 -26.25 29.00
N GLU A 71 7.11 -25.84 30.08
CA GLU A 71 5.83 -25.15 30.01
C GLU A 71 5.95 -23.73 29.44
N ILE A 72 7.02 -22.99 29.79
CA ILE A 72 7.31 -21.68 29.18
C ILE A 72 7.53 -21.83 27.67
N LEU A 73 8.35 -22.80 27.25
CA LEU A 73 8.63 -23.05 25.84
C LEU A 73 7.38 -23.49 25.08
N ARG A 74 6.56 -24.36 25.68
CA ARG A 74 5.28 -24.81 25.11
C ARG A 74 4.35 -23.62 24.88
N ARG A 75 4.15 -22.78 25.89
CA ARG A 75 3.29 -21.59 25.80
C ARG A 75 3.80 -20.57 24.79
N ARG A 76 5.12 -20.35 24.72
CA ARG A 76 5.75 -19.49 23.70
C ARG A 76 5.42 -19.98 22.30
N LYS A 77 5.58 -21.29 22.07
CA LYS A 77 5.26 -21.89 20.78
C LYS A 77 3.77 -21.73 20.42
N GLU A 78 2.87 -22.02 21.36
CA GLU A 78 1.42 -21.86 21.16
C GLU A 78 1.03 -20.41 20.87
N PHE A 79 1.69 -19.44 21.53
CA PHE A 79 1.47 -18.02 21.27
C PHE A 79 1.93 -17.63 19.86
N LEU A 80 3.14 -18.04 19.45
CA LEU A 80 3.68 -17.74 18.11
C LEU A 80 2.84 -18.40 17.00
N ASP A 81 2.47 -19.67 17.17
CA ASP A 81 1.59 -20.39 16.24
C ASP A 81 0.22 -19.67 16.16
N GLY A 82 -0.31 -19.22 17.29
CA GLY A 82 -1.54 -18.44 17.37
C GLY A 82 -1.43 -17.10 16.64
N GLU A 83 -0.36 -16.34 16.86
CA GLU A 83 -0.10 -15.09 16.16
C GLU A 83 -0.02 -15.27 14.65
N ASP A 84 0.66 -16.32 14.19
CA ASP A 84 0.83 -16.60 12.77
C ASP A 84 -0.50 -16.92 12.10
N THR A 85 -1.37 -17.70 12.77
CA THR A 85 -2.73 -17.95 12.25
C THR A 85 -3.57 -16.68 12.18
N ILE A 86 -3.46 -15.77 13.16
CA ILE A 86 -4.18 -14.49 13.15
C ILE A 86 -3.66 -13.60 12.01
N LYS A 87 -2.34 -13.54 11.82
CA LYS A 87 -1.70 -12.79 10.73
C LYS A 87 -2.15 -13.34 9.37
N GLU A 88 -2.17 -14.65 9.21
CA GLU A 88 -2.63 -15.32 7.98
C GLU A 88 -4.11 -15.02 7.69
N GLN A 89 -4.99 -15.12 8.69
CA GLN A 89 -6.41 -14.79 8.55
C GLN A 89 -6.63 -13.33 8.15
N ARG A 90 -5.89 -12.39 8.76
CA ARG A 90 -5.95 -10.98 8.38
C ARG A 90 -5.47 -10.76 6.95
N ALA A 91 -4.39 -11.41 6.54
CA ALA A 91 -3.89 -11.32 5.16
C ALA A 91 -4.93 -11.85 4.15
N ALA A 92 -5.57 -12.98 4.44
CA ALA A 92 -6.62 -13.55 3.62
C ALA A 92 -7.85 -12.63 3.52
N GLN A 93 -8.31 -12.05 4.64
CA GLN A 93 -9.41 -11.09 4.64
C GLN A 93 -9.10 -9.86 3.79
N LEU A 94 -7.88 -9.30 3.94
CA LEU A 94 -7.46 -8.12 3.20
C LEU A 94 -7.37 -8.40 1.68
N GLN A 95 -6.93 -9.60 1.30
CA GLN A 95 -6.94 -10.06 -0.10
C GLN A 95 -8.37 -10.23 -0.63
N GLN A 96 -9.29 -10.75 0.18
CA GLN A 96 -10.70 -10.87 -0.17
C GLN A 96 -11.37 -9.51 -0.35
N GLU A 97 -11.12 -8.56 0.55
CA GLU A 97 -11.61 -7.18 0.43
C GLU A 97 -11.07 -6.49 -0.82
N GLN A 98 -9.79 -6.67 -1.14
CA GLN A 98 -9.21 -6.13 -2.36
C GLN A 98 -9.83 -6.73 -3.62
N SER A 99 -10.00 -8.06 -3.68
CA SER A 99 -10.59 -8.71 -4.85
C SER A 99 -12.05 -8.31 -5.07
N THR A 100 -12.84 -8.24 -4.00
CA THR A 100 -14.24 -7.77 -4.08
C THR A 100 -14.34 -6.29 -4.45
N SER A 101 -13.43 -5.45 -3.95
CA SER A 101 -13.38 -4.04 -4.36
C SER A 101 -13.04 -3.87 -5.83
N LEU A 102 -12.06 -4.62 -6.35
CA LEU A 102 -11.68 -4.59 -7.76
C LEU A 102 -12.82 -5.10 -8.66
N GLN A 103 -13.55 -6.14 -8.23
CA GLN A 103 -14.73 -6.62 -8.97
C GLN A 103 -15.81 -5.53 -9.09
N LYS A 104 -16.10 -4.82 -8.00
CA LYS A 104 -17.06 -3.70 -8.02
C LYS A 104 -16.60 -2.57 -8.95
N GLU A 105 -15.30 -2.26 -8.99
CA GLU A 105 -14.76 -1.25 -9.90
C GLU A 105 -14.88 -1.67 -11.36
N ILE A 106 -14.63 -2.95 -11.67
CA ILE A 106 -14.83 -3.51 -13.01
C ILE A 106 -16.30 -3.42 -13.43
N GLU A 107 -17.23 -3.81 -12.56
CA GLU A 107 -18.67 -3.73 -12.84
C GLU A 107 -19.12 -2.28 -13.07
N LEU A 108 -18.64 -1.33 -12.25
CA LEU A 108 -18.92 0.09 -12.43
C LEU A 108 -18.37 0.62 -13.75
N ALA A 109 -17.14 0.23 -14.10
CA ALA A 109 -16.52 0.61 -15.37
C ALA A 109 -17.28 0.05 -16.58
N GLN A 110 -17.71 -1.21 -16.52
CA GLN A 110 -18.52 -1.84 -17.57
C GLN A 110 -19.87 -1.13 -17.72
N LYS A 111 -20.55 -0.82 -16.61
CA LYS A 111 -21.82 -0.08 -16.62
C LYS A 111 -21.65 1.31 -17.24
N ASN A 112 -20.60 2.04 -16.86
CA ASN A 112 -20.29 3.36 -17.41
C ASN A 112 -19.98 3.29 -18.92
N GLN A 113 -19.28 2.25 -19.38
CA GLN A 113 -19.02 2.04 -20.81
C GLN A 113 -20.31 1.78 -21.60
N LEU A 114 -21.22 0.96 -21.06
CA LEU A 114 -22.53 0.70 -21.66
C LEU A 114 -23.39 1.97 -21.72
N GLU A 115 -23.41 2.77 -20.65
CA GLU A 115 -24.14 4.04 -20.60
C GLU A 115 -23.58 5.04 -21.63
N LEU A 116 -22.26 5.17 -21.76
CA LEU A 116 -21.63 6.01 -22.78
C LEU A 116 -21.96 5.54 -24.19
N ALA A 117 -21.98 4.23 -24.44
CA ALA A 117 -22.36 3.67 -25.73
C ALA A 117 -23.84 3.96 -26.06
N ALA A 118 -24.73 3.79 -25.08
CA ALA A 118 -26.15 4.11 -25.22
C ALA A 118 -26.38 5.61 -25.48
N ARG A 119 -25.66 6.48 -24.77
CA ARG A 119 -25.73 7.94 -24.99
C ARG A 119 -25.24 8.32 -26.38
N LYS A 120 -24.15 7.71 -26.85
CA LYS A 120 -23.65 7.93 -28.23
C LYS A 120 -24.66 7.45 -29.28
N GLN A 121 -25.30 6.30 -29.07
CA GLN A 121 -26.36 5.83 -29.97
C GLN A 121 -27.55 6.80 -29.99
N HIS A 122 -28.02 7.22 -28.82
CA HIS A 122 -29.10 8.21 -28.72
C HIS A 122 -28.72 9.55 -29.36
N GLU A 123 -27.47 10.01 -29.24
CA GLU A 123 -27.00 11.22 -29.90
C GLU A 123 -26.93 11.07 -31.44
N LEU A 124 -26.52 9.90 -31.93
CA LEU A 124 -26.53 9.58 -33.36
C LEU A 124 -27.97 9.47 -33.89
N GLU A 125 -28.89 8.90 -33.12
CA GLU A 125 -30.32 8.81 -33.46
C GLU A 125 -30.98 10.19 -33.43
N SER A 126 -30.72 11.00 -32.40
CA SER A 126 -31.25 12.37 -32.32
C SER A 126 -30.69 13.27 -33.41
N LYS A 127 -29.41 13.13 -33.77
CA LYS A 127 -28.81 13.84 -34.91
C LYS A 127 -29.34 13.35 -36.26
N LYS A 128 -29.81 12.09 -36.36
CA LYS A 128 -30.44 11.57 -37.57
C LYS A 128 -31.87 12.09 -37.77
N VAL A 129 -32.59 12.44 -36.70
CA VAL A 129 -33.99 12.89 -36.76
C VAL A 129 -34.14 14.39 -37.06
N GLU A 130 -33.07 15.18 -36.97
CA GLU A 130 -33.04 16.58 -37.46
C GLU A 130 -32.28 16.75 -38.78
N ASN A 131 -32.27 15.73 -39.64
CA ASN A 131 -31.91 15.92 -41.04
C ASN A 131 -33.08 16.56 -41.78
N MET A 132 -33.10 17.90 -41.67
CA MET A 132 -33.64 18.90 -42.60
C MET A 132 -34.78 18.41 -43.49
N SER A 133 -35.99 18.94 -43.27
CA SER A 133 -37.09 18.80 -44.23
C SER A 133 -36.56 19.06 -45.65
N ALA A 134 -37.02 18.28 -46.63
CA ALA A 134 -36.60 18.44 -48.02
C ALA A 134 -36.68 19.91 -48.49
N ASP A 135 -37.61 20.67 -47.93
CA ASP A 135 -37.77 22.11 -48.13
C ASP A 135 -36.56 22.94 -47.69
N ARG A 136 -35.92 22.62 -46.55
CA ARG A 136 -34.73 23.34 -46.07
C ARG A 136 -33.50 23.05 -46.94
N ILE A 137 -33.38 21.81 -47.43
CA ILE A 137 -32.33 21.42 -48.39
C ILE A 137 -32.57 22.12 -49.74
N ALA A 138 -33.81 22.18 -50.21
CA ALA A 138 -34.17 22.90 -51.44
C ALA A 138 -33.95 24.41 -51.31
N LEU A 139 -34.22 25.00 -50.15
CA LEU A 139 -33.95 26.41 -49.87
C LEU A 139 -32.44 26.72 -49.84
N MET A 140 -31.62 25.85 -49.24
CA MET A 140 -30.16 26.00 -49.30
C MET A 140 -29.60 25.78 -50.71
N ALA A 141 -30.18 24.91 -51.52
CA ALA A 141 -29.76 24.74 -52.91
C ALA A 141 -30.19 25.92 -53.82
N LYS A 142 -31.31 26.59 -53.49
CA LYS A 142 -31.87 27.68 -54.30
C LYS A 142 -31.37 29.08 -53.88
N PHE A 143 -30.93 29.24 -52.64
CA PHE A 143 -30.46 30.51 -52.07
C PHE A 143 -29.09 30.43 -51.38
N GLY A 144 -28.48 29.24 -51.30
CA GLY A 144 -27.09 29.09 -50.92
C GLY A 144 -26.24 29.54 -52.08
N TYR A 145 -25.87 30.81 -52.03
CA TYR A 145 -25.02 31.50 -52.99
C TYR A 145 -23.87 30.62 -53.48
N GLU A 146 -23.82 30.44 -54.82
CA GLU A 146 -22.56 30.33 -55.54
C GLU A 146 -21.70 31.52 -55.12
N ASN A 147 -20.74 31.30 -54.21
CA ASN A 147 -19.64 32.22 -53.99
C ASN A 147 -18.45 31.66 -54.78
N ASP A 148 -18.59 31.68 -56.09
CA ASP A 148 -17.45 31.75 -56.99
C ASP A 148 -16.86 33.17 -56.87
N GLU A 149 -15.54 33.19 -56.72
CA GLU A 149 -14.61 34.29 -56.99
C GLU A 149 -14.53 35.48 -55.99
N ASP A 150 -13.29 35.67 -55.51
CA ASP A 150 -12.65 36.91 -55.07
C ASP A 150 -13.21 37.71 -53.89
N SER A 151 -12.53 37.59 -52.74
CA SER A 151 -12.24 38.76 -51.92
C SER A 151 -10.89 38.58 -51.21
N ASP A 152 -9.83 38.92 -51.95
CA ASP A 152 -8.64 39.53 -51.37
C ASP A 152 -9.11 40.77 -50.57
N ASN A 153 -9.00 40.70 -49.25
CA ASN A 153 -9.00 41.90 -48.43
C ASN A 153 -7.91 41.75 -47.35
N ALA A 154 -6.78 42.38 -47.65
CA ALA A 154 -5.66 42.60 -46.76
C ALA A 154 -5.96 43.74 -45.77
N GLU A 155 -5.06 43.85 -44.78
CA GLU A 155 -4.95 44.85 -43.69
C GLU A 155 -5.71 44.47 -42.40
N GLU A 156 -5.10 44.31 -41.22
CA GLU A 156 -3.78 44.75 -40.73
C GLU A 156 -3.31 43.90 -39.52
N GLU A 157 -1.98 43.79 -39.45
CA GLU A 157 -1.02 43.28 -38.47
C GLU A 157 -1.42 43.01 -37.00
N GLU A 158 -1.09 41.80 -36.52
CA GLU A 158 -0.24 41.66 -35.32
C GLU A 158 0.58 40.35 -35.39
N ASP A 159 1.85 40.50 -35.79
CA ASP A 159 3.02 39.68 -35.43
C ASP A 159 3.00 38.16 -35.71
N ASP A 160 2.71 37.74 -36.95
CA ASP A 160 2.84 36.34 -37.37
C ASP A 160 4.20 36.08 -38.05
N LYS A 161 5.26 36.01 -37.23
CA LYS A 161 6.49 35.32 -37.67
C LYS A 161 6.13 33.86 -37.93
N PRO A 162 6.53 33.26 -39.07
CA PRO A 162 6.26 31.85 -39.32
C PRO A 162 6.87 31.02 -38.19
N LYS A 163 6.02 30.51 -37.30
CA LYS A 163 6.42 29.71 -36.15
C LYS A 163 7.33 28.59 -36.63
N THR A 164 8.56 28.59 -36.19
CA THR A 164 9.51 27.54 -36.54
C THR A 164 9.00 26.21 -35.97
N ASN A 165 9.35 25.08 -36.60
CA ASN A 165 8.97 23.74 -36.08
C ASN A 165 9.33 23.54 -34.60
N ARG A 166 10.35 24.27 -34.11
CA ARG A 166 10.79 24.30 -32.72
C ARG A 166 9.80 25.03 -31.80
N GLU A 167 9.22 26.14 -32.25
CA GLU A 167 8.23 26.91 -31.49
C GLU A 167 6.89 26.18 -31.44
N VAL A 168 6.46 25.56 -32.53
CA VAL A 168 5.25 24.72 -32.56
C VAL A 168 5.39 23.52 -31.62
N ALA A 169 6.56 22.87 -31.58
CA ALA A 169 6.81 21.77 -30.65
C ALA A 169 6.86 22.24 -29.19
N ALA A 170 7.43 23.41 -28.92
CA ALA A 170 7.47 24.00 -27.58
C ALA A 170 6.06 24.39 -27.10
N GLU A 171 5.25 24.96 -27.97
CA GLU A 171 3.86 25.35 -27.69
C GLU A 171 2.97 24.13 -27.47
N GLN A 172 3.12 23.07 -28.28
CA GLN A 172 2.43 21.80 -28.05
C GLN A 172 2.84 21.12 -26.73
N ASN A 173 4.12 21.18 -26.36
CA ASN A 173 4.58 20.65 -25.06
C ASN A 173 4.05 21.49 -23.89
N HIS A 174 4.00 22.81 -24.02
CA HIS A 174 3.39 23.69 -23.02
C HIS A 174 1.88 23.42 -22.87
N LEU A 175 1.16 23.19 -23.98
CA LEU A 175 -0.25 22.84 -23.96
C LEU A 175 -0.51 21.47 -23.33
N LYS A 176 0.34 20.48 -23.60
CA LYS A 176 0.27 19.15 -22.97
C LYS A 176 0.55 19.24 -21.47
N ASN A 177 1.66 19.89 -21.08
CA ASN A 177 2.00 20.06 -19.67
C ASN A 177 0.92 20.86 -18.91
N SER A 178 0.32 21.89 -19.50
CA SER A 178 -0.76 22.64 -18.85
C SER A 178 -2.06 21.85 -18.76
N ARG A 179 -2.37 20.98 -19.73
CA ARG A 179 -3.48 20.02 -19.62
C ARG A 179 -3.23 18.99 -18.53
N ASP A 180 -2.03 18.41 -18.49
CA ASP A 180 -1.64 17.40 -17.51
C ASP A 180 -1.64 17.96 -16.08
N LEU A 181 -1.22 19.22 -15.89
CA LEU A 181 -1.29 19.93 -14.61
C LEU A 181 -2.73 20.29 -14.20
N ARG A 182 -3.63 20.53 -15.16
CA ARG A 182 -5.06 20.77 -14.88
C ARG A 182 -5.85 19.48 -14.66
N SER A 183 -5.42 18.36 -15.25
CA SER A 183 -6.01 17.03 -15.06
C SER A 183 -5.32 16.22 -13.95
N ALA A 184 -4.24 16.72 -13.38
CA ALA A 184 -3.65 16.16 -12.18
C ALA A 184 -4.69 16.27 -11.06
N ALA A 185 -5.37 15.15 -10.79
CA ALA A 185 -6.28 15.00 -9.68
C ALA A 185 -5.60 15.54 -8.42
N VAL A 186 -6.31 16.37 -7.66
CA VAL A 186 -5.84 16.97 -6.41
C VAL A 186 -5.31 15.85 -5.51
N GLN A 187 -3.99 15.63 -5.55
CA GLN A 187 -3.35 14.61 -4.74
C GLN A 187 -3.62 14.98 -3.29
N THR A 188 -4.28 14.08 -2.56
CA THR A 188 -4.52 14.34 -1.15
C THR A 188 -3.17 14.36 -0.44
N LYS A 189 -3.09 15.05 0.71
CA LYS A 189 -1.87 15.07 1.53
C LYS A 189 -1.38 13.65 1.92
N LYS A 190 -2.28 12.65 1.86
CA LYS A 190 -1.99 11.24 2.09
C LYS A 190 -1.25 10.60 0.90
N ASP A 191 -1.62 10.94 -0.33
CA ASP A 191 -1.01 10.38 -1.55
C ASP A 191 0.40 10.91 -1.76
N ALA A 192 0.61 12.22 -1.53
CA ALA A 192 1.95 12.81 -1.57
C ALA A 192 2.90 12.21 -0.51
N ARG A 193 2.37 11.83 0.67
CA ARG A 193 3.13 11.11 1.70
C ARG A 193 3.45 9.68 1.29
N ALA A 194 2.52 9.00 0.61
CA ALA A 194 2.75 7.65 0.10
C ALA A 194 3.80 7.63 -1.02
N GLU A 195 3.77 8.58 -1.95
CA GLU A 195 4.78 8.71 -3.01
C GLU A 195 6.16 9.04 -2.45
N THR A 196 6.26 9.96 -1.48
CA THR A 196 7.53 10.26 -0.84
C THR A 196 8.09 9.10 -0.03
N LYS A 197 7.22 8.27 0.58
CA LYS A 197 7.64 7.02 1.24
C LYS A 197 8.18 6.01 0.22
N LYS A 198 7.45 5.76 -0.87
CA LYS A 198 7.89 4.86 -1.97
C LYS A 198 9.21 5.32 -2.59
N ALA A 199 9.40 6.62 -2.78
CA ALA A 199 10.64 7.17 -3.30
C ALA A 199 11.83 6.94 -2.36
N LYS A 200 11.62 7.07 -1.03
CA LYS A 200 12.65 6.76 -0.03
C LYS A 200 12.99 5.27 0.01
N GLU A 201 12.01 4.39 -0.06
CA GLU A 201 12.20 2.94 -0.11
C GLU A 201 12.98 2.52 -1.36
N LEU A 202 12.65 3.07 -2.54
CA LEU A 202 13.41 2.83 -3.78
C LEU A 202 14.85 3.32 -3.70
N GLN A 203 15.11 4.46 -3.06
CA GLN A 203 16.48 4.94 -2.85
C GLN A 203 17.25 4.06 -1.86
N ALA A 204 16.60 3.59 -0.79
CA ALA A 204 17.20 2.66 0.16
C ALA A 204 17.57 1.34 -0.51
N ALA A 205 16.65 0.76 -1.29
CA ALA A 205 16.88 -0.46 -2.06
C ALA A 205 18.06 -0.30 -3.05
N LYS A 206 18.12 0.82 -3.79
CA LYS A 206 19.25 1.11 -4.69
C LYS A 206 20.58 1.27 -3.94
N LYS A 207 20.58 1.85 -2.73
CA LYS A 207 21.79 1.96 -1.90
C LYS A 207 22.23 0.59 -1.38
N GLU A 208 21.29 -0.25 -0.97
CA GLU A 208 21.58 -1.61 -0.51
C GLU A 208 22.11 -2.49 -1.64
N GLU A 209 21.53 -2.41 -2.83
CA GLU A 209 22.01 -3.12 -4.02
C GLU A 209 23.45 -2.71 -4.37
N ARG A 210 23.78 -1.41 -4.29
CA ARG A 210 25.15 -0.91 -4.46
C ARG A 210 26.10 -1.46 -3.40
N ARG A 211 25.67 -1.54 -2.13
CA ARG A 211 26.47 -2.13 -1.05
C ARG A 211 26.73 -3.62 -1.28
N LYS A 212 25.71 -4.39 -1.67
CA LYS A 212 25.84 -5.82 -2.01
C LYS A 212 26.76 -6.06 -3.21
N ARG A 213 26.75 -5.15 -4.19
CA ARG A 213 27.66 -5.22 -5.35
C ARG A 213 29.11 -4.90 -4.97
N ALA A 214 29.34 -3.95 -4.06
CA ALA A 214 30.66 -3.62 -3.55
C ALA A 214 31.28 -4.75 -2.72
N THR A 215 30.52 -5.37 -1.81
CA THR A 215 31.01 -6.49 -0.99
C THR A 215 31.29 -7.76 -1.79
N LYS A 216 30.59 -7.98 -2.91
CA LYS A 216 30.85 -9.11 -3.82
C LYS A 216 32.14 -8.95 -4.66
N GLY A 217 32.75 -7.77 -4.66
CA GLY A 217 34.02 -7.48 -5.35
C GLY A 217 35.29 -7.70 -4.51
N GLU A 218 35.19 -7.79 -3.18
CA GLU A 218 36.36 -7.81 -2.28
C GLU A 218 36.80 -9.22 -1.84
N ARG A 219 36.04 -10.28 -2.15
CA ARG A 219 36.48 -11.68 -1.91
C ARG A 219 37.09 -12.30 -3.16
N LYS A 220 38.24 -11.76 -3.60
CA LYS A 220 39.23 -12.47 -4.43
C LYS A 220 40.57 -11.72 -4.43
N ARG A 221 41.23 -11.69 -3.28
CA ARG A 221 42.69 -11.70 -3.17
C ARG A 221 43.07 -12.55 -1.97
#